data_AF-A0A9D1LPZ3-F1
#
_entry.id   AF-A0A9D1LPZ3-F1
#
_cell.length_a   1.000
_cell.length_b   1.000
_cell.length_c   1.000
_cell.angle_alpha   90.00
_cell.angle_beta   90.00
_cell.angle_gamma   90.00
#
_symmetry.space_group_name_H-M   'P 1'
#
loop_
_entity.id
_entity.type
_entity.pdbx_description
1 polymer ?
#
loop_
_entity_poly.entity_id
_entity_poly.type
_entity_poly.pdbx_seq_one_letter_code
_entity_poly.pdbx_strand_id
1 'polypeptide(L)'
;MAGTRFDIPLESVGGSAGAVWGISPSFDYEVGDIALDGAGRVVMADAREAWLMWCVKAVLTEKGACLAYSDNIGTSMNWALEQTERAAQQEALINAITDALRADPSRRTLSVGDFSFTWSADSVCISFTLLGADGYQGQVSANVDALV
;
A
#
# COMPACT_ATOMS: atom_id res chain seq x y z
N MET A 1 16.54 -18.84 -30.81
CA MET A 1 16.89 -17.61 -30.07
C MET A 1 16.87 -17.98 -28.59
N ALA A 2 18.04 -18.05 -27.96
CA ALA A 2 18.14 -18.38 -26.54
C ALA A 2 17.69 -17.14 -25.74
N GLY A 3 16.51 -17.20 -25.14
CA GLY A 3 16.06 -16.18 -24.19
C GLY A 3 16.94 -16.27 -22.96
N THR A 4 17.75 -15.24 -22.71
CA THR A 4 18.46 -15.05 -21.44
C THR A 4 17.41 -14.88 -20.35
N ARG A 5 17.11 -15.98 -19.68
CA ARG A 5 16.33 -16.02 -18.45
C ARG A 5 17.17 -15.35 -17.36
N PHE A 6 16.75 -14.17 -16.91
CA PHE A 6 17.28 -13.56 -15.69
C PHE A 6 16.71 -14.35 -14.52
N ASP A 7 17.36 -15.45 -14.16
CA ASP A 7 17.10 -16.12 -12.88
C ASP A 7 17.75 -15.27 -11.79
N ILE A 8 16.96 -14.36 -11.20
CA ILE A 8 17.35 -13.66 -9.98
C ILE A 8 17.42 -14.74 -8.89
N PRO A 9 18.59 -14.99 -8.28
CA PRO A 9 18.64 -15.85 -7.11
C PRO A 9 17.98 -15.08 -5.97
N LEU A 10 16.68 -15.35 -5.77
CA LEU A 10 16.06 -15.08 -4.49
C LEU A 10 16.73 -16.03 -3.51
N GLU A 11 17.81 -15.59 -2.87
CA GLU A 11 18.24 -16.20 -1.62
C GLU A 11 17.02 -16.14 -0.71
N SER A 12 16.34 -17.27 -0.56
CA SER A 12 15.34 -17.44 0.48
C SER A 12 16.12 -17.39 1.79
N VAL A 13 16.26 -16.19 2.34
CA VAL A 13 16.66 -16.01 3.73
C VAL A 13 15.57 -16.73 4.51
N GLY A 14 15.88 -17.95 4.91
CA GLY A 14 15.07 -18.75 5.81
C GLY A 14 14.97 -18.02 7.14
N GLY A 15 14.03 -17.08 7.22
CA GLY A 15 13.58 -16.45 8.45
C GLY A 15 12.35 -17.22 8.93
N SER A 16 12.34 -17.56 10.21
CA SER A 16 11.15 -18.05 10.94
C SER A 16 9.88 -17.34 10.47
N ALA A 17 8.75 -18.05 10.41
CA ALA A 17 7.43 -17.59 9.96
C ALA A 17 6.88 -16.34 10.71
N GLY A 18 7.52 -15.19 10.52
CA GLY A 18 7.25 -13.91 11.15
C GLY A 18 7.49 -12.78 10.15
N ALA A 19 7.04 -11.58 10.52
CA ALA A 19 7.08 -10.41 9.64
C ALA A 19 8.52 -10.05 9.23
N VAL A 20 8.73 -9.79 7.94
CA VAL A 20 10.02 -9.33 7.41
C VAL A 20 9.99 -7.82 7.27
N TRP A 21 10.97 -7.16 7.88
CA TRP A 21 11.09 -5.71 7.92
C TRP A 21 12.32 -5.27 7.14
N GLY A 22 12.16 -4.34 6.20
CA GLY A 22 13.23 -3.85 5.34
C GLY A 22 13.19 -2.33 5.21
N ILE A 23 14.34 -1.74 4.92
CA ILE A 23 14.47 -0.31 4.60
C ILE A 23 14.16 -0.07 3.13
N SER A 24 13.73 1.15 2.80
CA SER A 24 13.52 1.56 1.42
C SER A 24 13.94 3.02 1.22
N PRO A 25 14.20 3.47 -0.02
CA PRO A 25 14.23 4.89 -0.32
C PRO A 25 12.93 5.56 0.17
N SER A 26 13.07 6.72 0.81
CA SER A 26 11.93 7.55 1.20
C SER A 26 11.32 8.20 -0.04
N PHE A 27 10.00 8.37 -0.03
CA PHE A 27 9.24 8.95 -1.13
C PHE A 27 8.63 10.27 -0.68
N ASP A 28 8.89 11.33 -1.43
CA ASP A 28 8.29 12.63 -1.24
C ASP A 28 6.95 12.66 -2.00
N TYR A 29 5.85 12.72 -1.26
CA TYR A 29 4.51 12.70 -1.84
C TYR A 29 4.09 14.05 -2.44
N GLU A 30 4.74 15.17 -2.06
CA GLU A 30 4.46 16.48 -2.64
C GLU A 30 5.17 16.62 -4.00
N VAL A 31 6.41 16.13 -4.08
CA VAL A 31 7.21 16.14 -5.31
C VAL A 31 6.84 14.98 -6.23
N GLY A 32 6.41 13.84 -5.67
CA GLY A 32 6.10 12.62 -6.39
C GLY A 32 7.34 11.81 -6.82
N ASP A 33 8.46 11.95 -6.10
CA ASP A 33 9.72 11.28 -6.41
C ASP A 33 10.46 10.83 -5.13
N ILE A 34 11.57 10.11 -5.29
CA ILE A 34 12.45 9.71 -4.19
C ILE A 34 13.03 10.95 -3.51
N ALA A 35 12.90 11.01 -2.18
CA ALA A 35 13.41 12.11 -1.39
C ALA A 35 14.95 12.16 -1.43
N LEU A 36 15.50 13.35 -1.68
CA LEU A 36 16.94 13.62 -1.68
C LEU A 36 17.31 14.56 -0.54
N ASP A 37 18.48 14.35 0.05
CA ASP A 37 19.04 15.30 1.01
C ASP A 37 19.64 16.53 0.32
N GLY A 38 20.06 17.53 1.10
CA GLY A 38 20.68 18.75 0.56
C GLY A 38 22.00 18.53 -0.20
N ALA A 39 22.56 17.32 -0.17
CA ALA A 39 23.74 16.91 -0.94
C ALA A 39 23.38 16.02 -2.16
N GLY A 40 22.09 15.82 -2.45
CA GLY A 40 21.59 15.02 -3.57
C GLY A 40 21.66 13.51 -3.34
N ARG A 41 21.79 13.04 -2.09
CA ARG A 41 21.78 11.60 -1.76
C ARG A 41 20.37 11.14 -1.42
N VAL A 42 20.05 9.90 -1.75
CA VAL A 42 18.76 9.29 -1.41
C VAL A 42 18.59 9.21 0.10
N VAL A 43 17.49 9.78 0.59
CA VAL A 43 17.05 9.61 1.97
C VAL A 43 16.46 8.22 2.11
N MET A 44 16.97 7.44 3.05
CA MET A 44 16.44 6.11 3.35
C MET A 44 15.42 6.22 4.47
N ALA A 45 14.26 5.58 4.26
CA ALA A 45 13.25 5.39 5.28
C ALA A 45 13.60 4.18 6.13
N ASP A 46 13.29 4.27 7.42
CA ASP A 46 13.42 3.13 8.31
C ASP A 46 12.41 2.01 7.99
N ALA A 47 12.50 0.90 8.71
CA ALA A 47 11.63 -0.25 8.46
C ALA A 47 10.13 0.04 8.60
N ARG A 48 9.75 0.94 9.51
CA ARG A 48 8.35 1.28 9.78
C ARG A 48 7.83 2.27 8.76
N GLU A 49 8.63 3.29 8.44
CA GLU A 49 8.34 4.25 7.38
C GLU A 49 8.20 3.53 6.04
N ALA A 50 9.11 2.61 5.72
CA ALA A 50 9.04 1.78 4.52
C ALA A 50 7.76 0.95 4.45
N TRP A 51 7.30 0.39 5.58
CA TRP A 51 6.03 -0.31 5.66
C TRP A 51 4.83 0.62 5.43
N LEU A 52 4.79 1.78 6.09
CA LEU A 52 3.71 2.76 5.90
C LEU A 52 3.65 3.25 4.45
N MET A 53 4.80 3.53 3.83
CA MET A 53 4.86 3.89 2.42
C MET A 53 4.35 2.77 1.51
N TRP A 54 4.68 1.52 1.83
CA TRP A 54 4.13 0.38 1.10
C TRP A 54 2.61 0.32 1.25
N CYS A 55 2.05 0.55 2.44
CA CYS A 55 0.61 0.58 2.66
C CYS A 55 -0.08 1.67 1.83
N VAL A 56 0.48 2.89 1.79
CA VAL A 56 -0.05 3.98 0.96
C VAL A 56 -0.05 3.58 -0.51
N LYS A 57 1.09 3.09 -1.02
CA LYS A 57 1.24 2.71 -2.43
C LYS A 57 0.31 1.55 -2.81
N ALA A 58 0.18 0.54 -1.95
CA ALA A 58 -0.72 -0.58 -2.16
C ALA A 58 -2.19 -0.12 -2.22
N VAL A 59 -2.58 0.85 -1.37
CA VAL A 59 -3.94 1.40 -1.35
C VAL A 59 -4.26 2.25 -2.57
N LEU A 60 -3.29 2.99 -3.09
CA LEU A 60 -3.45 3.86 -4.25
C LEU A 60 -3.27 3.14 -5.60
N THR A 61 -2.87 1.87 -5.59
CA THR A 61 -2.67 1.09 -6.81
C THR A 61 -3.93 0.27 -7.10
N GLU A 62 -4.57 0.50 -8.24
CA GLU A 62 -5.69 -0.34 -8.66
C GLU A 62 -5.21 -1.76 -9.01
N LYS A 63 -5.92 -2.75 -8.47
CA LYS A 63 -5.63 -4.17 -8.64
C LYS A 63 -5.74 -4.56 -10.12
N GLY A 64 -4.70 -5.21 -10.65
CA GLY A 64 -4.65 -5.65 -12.05
C GLY A 64 -4.37 -4.54 -13.07
N ALA A 65 -4.08 -3.31 -12.63
CA ALA A 65 -3.77 -2.21 -13.55
C ALA A 65 -2.45 -2.39 -14.33
N CYS A 66 -1.55 -3.25 -13.85
CA CYS A 66 -0.27 -3.51 -14.51
C CYS A 66 0.05 -5.02 -14.54
N LEU A 67 0.23 -5.55 -15.75
CA LEU A 67 0.52 -6.97 -16.02
C LEU A 67 1.86 -7.46 -15.41
N ALA A 68 2.75 -6.55 -15.03
CA ALA A 68 4.03 -6.90 -14.41
C ALA A 68 3.87 -7.27 -12.93
N TYR A 69 2.76 -6.90 -12.28
CA TYR A 69 2.48 -7.23 -10.88
C TYR A 69 1.58 -8.47 -10.79
N SER A 70 1.69 -9.19 -9.66
CA SER A 70 0.75 -10.25 -9.36
C SER A 70 -0.62 -9.67 -9.02
N ASP A 71 -1.67 -10.44 -9.24
CA ASP A 71 -3.05 -10.06 -8.92
C ASP A 71 -3.31 -9.96 -7.40
N ASN A 72 -2.29 -10.11 -6.55
CA ASN A 72 -2.42 -9.98 -5.09
C ASN A 72 -1.98 -8.61 -4.56
N ILE A 73 -1.60 -7.69 -5.45
CA ILE A 73 -1.19 -6.33 -5.09
C ILE A 73 -2.22 -5.33 -5.61
N GLY A 74 -2.48 -4.30 -4.79
CA GLY A 74 -3.41 -3.25 -5.11
C GLY A 74 -4.79 -3.47 -4.48
N THR A 75 -5.63 -2.46 -4.63
CA THR A 75 -7.01 -2.39 -4.12
C THR A 75 -7.98 -2.36 -5.29
N SER A 76 -9.21 -2.82 -5.06
CA SER A 76 -10.31 -2.70 -6.03
C SER A 76 -11.12 -1.44 -5.76
N MET A 77 -10.47 -0.27 -5.85
CA MET A 77 -11.06 1.02 -5.47
C MET A 77 -12.14 1.44 -6.46
N ASN A 78 -11.89 1.26 -7.75
CA ASN A 78 -12.85 1.65 -8.80
C ASN A 78 -14.16 0.89 -8.64
N TRP A 79 -14.09 -0.44 -8.48
CA TRP A 79 -15.26 -1.27 -8.23
C TRP A 79 -16.00 -0.88 -6.93
N ALA A 80 -15.26 -0.51 -5.88
CA ALA A 80 -15.85 -0.09 -4.62
C ALA A 80 -16.58 1.26 -4.74
N LEU A 81 -16.07 2.18 -5.55
CA LEU A 81 -16.70 3.48 -5.82
C LEU A 81 -17.90 3.38 -6.79
N GLU A 82 -17.94 2.36 -7.64
CA GLU A 82 -19.07 2.10 -8.54
C GLU A 82 -20.33 1.57 -7.84
N GLN A 83 -20.26 1.22 -6.54
CA GLN A 83 -21.43 0.74 -5.81
C GLN A 83 -22.53 1.82 -5.74
N THR A 84 -23.79 1.40 -5.85
CA THR A 84 -24.94 2.31 -5.98
C THR A 84 -25.21 3.14 -4.72
N GLU A 85 -25.08 2.52 -3.56
CA GLU A 85 -25.45 3.12 -2.27
C GLU A 85 -24.19 3.54 -1.50
N ARG A 86 -24.24 4.69 -0.81
CA ARG A 86 -23.09 5.20 -0.03
C ARG A 86 -22.62 4.21 1.04
N ALA A 87 -23.55 3.53 1.70
CA ALA A 87 -23.22 2.50 2.69
C ALA A 87 -22.49 1.31 2.03
N ALA A 88 -22.93 0.89 0.84
CA ALA A 88 -22.30 -0.18 0.08
C ALA A 88 -20.90 0.22 -0.43
N GLN A 89 -20.73 1.48 -0.88
CA GLN A 89 -19.41 2.02 -1.24
C GLN A 89 -18.45 1.98 -0.05
N GLN A 90 -18.88 2.45 1.13
CA GLN A 90 -18.03 2.44 2.32
C GLN A 90 -17.62 1.02 2.73
N GLU A 91 -18.56 0.08 2.75
CA GLU A 91 -18.27 -1.32 3.08
C GLU A 91 -17.32 -1.95 2.05
N ALA A 92 -17.55 -1.70 0.76
CA ALA A 92 -16.68 -2.16 -0.32
C ALA A 92 -15.25 -1.60 -0.18
N LEU A 93 -15.11 -0.30 0.14
CA LEU A 93 -13.81 0.35 0.35
C LEU A 93 -13.07 -0.24 1.56
N ILE A 94 -13.77 -0.45 2.68
CA ILE A 94 -13.18 -1.07 3.88
C ILE A 94 -12.66 -2.46 3.54
N ASN A 95 -13.46 -3.27 2.85
CA ASN A 95 -13.09 -4.62 2.46
C ASN A 95 -11.91 -4.63 1.49
N ALA A 96 -11.93 -3.77 0.46
CA ALA A 96 -10.86 -3.66 -0.54
C ALA A 96 -9.52 -3.27 0.10
N ILE A 97 -9.51 -2.25 0.97
CA ILE A 97 -8.30 -1.81 1.69
C ILE A 97 -7.81 -2.92 2.63
N THR A 98 -8.72 -3.53 3.38
CA THR A 98 -8.36 -4.57 4.35
C THR A 98 -7.77 -5.79 3.66
N ASP A 99 -8.34 -6.23 2.54
CA ASP A 99 -7.85 -7.37 1.76
C ASP A 99 -6.46 -7.08 1.18
N ALA A 100 -6.29 -5.93 0.53
CA ALA A 100 -5.02 -5.52 -0.07
C ALA A 100 -3.87 -5.43 0.95
N LEU A 101 -4.14 -4.83 2.12
CA LEU A 101 -3.11 -4.66 3.15
C LEU A 101 -2.81 -5.95 3.93
N ARG A 102 -3.78 -6.88 4.01
CA ARG A 102 -3.55 -8.23 4.57
C ARG A 102 -2.83 -9.17 3.59
N ALA A 103 -2.91 -8.89 2.29
CA ALA A 103 -2.15 -9.59 1.26
C ALA A 103 -0.66 -9.20 1.25
N ASP A 104 -0.17 -8.42 2.23
CA ASP A 104 1.25 -8.08 2.36
C ASP A 104 2.14 -9.34 2.34
N PRO A 105 2.99 -9.51 1.30
CA PRO A 105 3.84 -10.69 1.19
C PRO A 105 4.83 -10.80 2.36
N SER A 106 5.19 -9.67 2.98
CA SER A 106 6.09 -9.60 4.13
C SER A 106 5.40 -9.85 5.47
N ARG A 107 4.07 -10.06 5.48
CA ARG A 107 3.24 -10.34 6.67
C ARG A 107 3.44 -9.34 7.82
N ARG A 108 3.67 -8.06 7.50
CA ARG A 108 3.90 -6.99 8.48
C ARG A 108 2.60 -6.47 9.07
N THR A 109 1.53 -6.43 8.28
CA THR A 109 0.21 -5.92 8.72
C THR A 109 -0.55 -6.99 9.49
N LEU A 110 -0.86 -6.72 10.77
CA LEU A 110 -1.67 -7.62 11.61
C LEU A 110 -3.16 -7.29 11.50
N SER A 111 -3.50 -6.01 11.60
CA SER A 111 -4.88 -5.54 11.47
C SER A 111 -4.96 -4.15 10.87
N VAL A 112 -6.10 -3.88 10.25
CA VAL A 112 -6.50 -2.58 9.70
C VAL A 112 -7.84 -2.24 10.31
N GLY A 113 -8.03 -1.01 10.78
CA GLY A 113 -9.24 -0.59 11.47
C GLY A 113 -9.38 0.93 11.59
N ASP A 114 -10.35 1.35 12.39
CA ASP A 114 -10.62 2.76 12.70
C ASP A 114 -10.77 3.63 11.45
N PHE A 115 -11.55 3.14 10.48
CA PHE A 115 -11.79 3.84 9.23
C PHE A 115 -12.63 5.10 9.45
N SER A 116 -12.20 6.19 8.86
CA SER A 116 -12.97 7.42 8.73
C SER A 116 -13.01 7.88 7.28
N PHE A 117 -14.15 8.44 6.87
CA PHE A 117 -14.42 8.84 5.49
C PHE A 117 -14.84 10.29 5.47
N THR A 118 -14.12 11.09 4.69
CA THR A 118 -14.48 12.48 4.40
C THR A 118 -14.77 12.61 2.92
N TRP A 119 -16.05 12.71 2.58
CA TRP A 119 -16.51 12.85 1.20
C TRP A 119 -16.47 14.32 0.76
N SER A 120 -15.86 14.56 -0.38
CA SER A 120 -15.89 15.83 -1.12
C SER A 120 -16.74 15.66 -2.38
N ALA A 121 -16.88 16.72 -3.18
CA ALA A 121 -17.70 16.69 -4.40
C ALA A 121 -17.27 15.58 -5.37
N ASP A 122 -15.96 15.45 -5.59
CA ASP A 122 -15.38 14.55 -6.60
C ASP A 122 -14.30 13.63 -6.03
N SER A 123 -14.17 13.53 -4.71
CA SER A 123 -13.14 12.70 -4.07
C SER A 123 -13.54 12.23 -2.69
N VAL A 124 -12.90 11.17 -2.23
CA VAL A 124 -13.04 10.63 -0.88
C VAL A 124 -11.68 10.55 -0.22
N CYS A 125 -11.57 11.20 0.94
CA CYS A 125 -10.42 11.02 1.81
C CYS A 125 -10.74 9.93 2.83
N ILE A 126 -9.92 8.88 2.84
CA ILE A 126 -10.06 7.71 3.70
C ILE A 126 -8.87 7.70 4.66
N SER A 127 -9.14 7.73 5.96
CA SER A 127 -8.10 7.56 6.98
C SER A 127 -8.36 6.29 7.76
N PHE A 128 -7.30 5.56 8.10
CA PHE A 128 -7.39 4.31 8.85
C PHE A 128 -6.12 4.07 9.68
N THR A 129 -6.25 3.24 10.71
CA THR A 129 -5.17 2.85 11.60
C THR A 129 -4.69 1.45 11.25
N LEU A 130 -3.37 1.29 11.24
CA LEU A 130 -2.66 0.05 10.98
C LEU A 130 -1.97 -0.43 12.23
N LEU A 131 -2.08 -1.72 12.51
CA LEU A 131 -1.29 -2.40 13.54
C LEU A 131 -0.28 -3.32 12.87
N GLY A 132 1.01 -3.04 13.09
CA GLY A 132 2.13 -3.86 12.65
C GLY A 132 2.32 -5.08 13.55
N ALA A 133 2.93 -6.13 13.01
CA ALA A 133 3.31 -7.33 13.75
C ALA A 133 4.34 -7.07 14.86
N ASP A 134 5.06 -5.94 14.81
CA ASP A 134 5.95 -5.46 15.86
C ASP A 134 5.22 -4.70 16.99
N GLY A 135 3.89 -4.57 16.89
CA GLY A 135 3.05 -3.82 17.83
C GLY A 135 2.99 -2.31 17.56
N TYR A 136 3.68 -1.81 16.53
CA TYR A 136 3.61 -0.40 16.15
C TYR A 136 2.23 -0.08 15.56
N GLN A 137 1.68 1.07 15.95
CA GLN A 137 0.46 1.61 15.37
C GLN A 137 0.80 2.82 14.52
N GLY A 138 0.37 2.79 13.27
CA GLY A 138 0.51 3.90 12.33
C GLY A 138 -0.85 4.33 11.80
N GLN A 139 -0.99 5.60 11.45
CA GLN A 139 -2.17 6.11 10.79
C GLN A 139 -1.81 6.48 9.36
N VAL A 140 -2.68 6.09 8.42
CA VAL A 140 -2.52 6.40 7.00
C VAL A 140 -3.77 7.11 6.52
N SER A 141 -3.59 8.10 5.66
CA SER A 141 -4.67 8.77 4.94
C SER A 141 -4.40 8.68 3.44
N ALA A 142 -5.41 8.28 2.69
CA ALA A 142 -5.37 8.20 1.23
C ALA A 142 -6.52 9.01 0.66
N ASN A 143 -6.22 9.86 -0.32
CA ASN A 143 -7.23 10.55 -1.10
C ASN A 143 -7.44 9.77 -2.40
N VAL A 144 -8.69 9.42 -2.69
CA VAL A 144 -9.09 8.76 -3.92
C VAL A 144 -10.06 9.68 -4.64
N ASP A 145 -9.65 10.15 -5.82
CA ASP A 145 -10.53 10.92 -6.69
C ASP A 145 -11.59 10.00 -7.31
N ALA A 146 -12.83 10.45 -7.34
CA ALA A 146 -13.98 9.74 -7.92
C ALA A 146 -14.01 9.83 -9.46
N LEU A 147 -12.91 10.24 -10.09
CA LEU A 147 -12.79 10.53 -11.51
C LEU A 147 -11.54 9.89 -12.11
N VAL A 148 -11.65 8.63 -12.56
CA VAL A 148 -11.11 8.15 -13.84
C VAL A 148 -12.01 7.04 -14.37
#